data_AF-A0A7J6RF54-F1
#
_entry.id   AF-A0A7J6RF54-F1
#
_cell.length_a   1.000
_cell.length_b   1.000
_cell.length_c   1.000
_cell.angle_alpha   90.00
_cell.angle_beta   90.00
_cell.angle_gamma   90.00
#
_symmetry.space_group_name_H-M   'P 1'
#
loop_
_entity.id
_entity.type
_entity.pdbx_description
1 polymer ?
#
loop_
_entity_poly.entity_id
_entity_poly.type
_entity_poly.pdbx_seq_one_letter_code
_entity_poly.pdbx_strand_id
1 'polypeptide(L)'
;CLKVVYSSNCPALPSGLEGKSFSRVFGNNASLTELFLVKRRIMGPCWIQISAGSFNASTTLNKLSWCTREVRVQTGTKGISVVPADATPPLPPLSIMSLSIKTNTTKQTKASTGKGRSTAAAPQHQQHEIAVAAYYHNPNLDVDEANEECLRRGMQTFMAVTKIEGVTFPKGPLAKNIVVESSERALLNHLAAMVTRADPDIILGHNIFGFGLDILAQRMQHHKLPAWHKFSRLKRPTGYLPFGHAGKKRDGRGNTGGGSLWLGRSLTAGRLVCDTYLSAREYLRLTTYDLGSLSLKLLKTARAPVALDSLVKFYEDPRALSALAEHTLTDAVLQLRVGWALQVLSLTRQLTNLAGNLWSHSLQNKRAERNEILLVHEFH
;
A
#
# COMPACT_ATOMS: atom_id res chain seq x y z
N CYS A 1 34.17 -13.35 21.22
CA CYS A 1 33.61 -13.51 19.86
C CYS A 1 34.43 -12.71 18.86
N LEU A 2 34.74 -13.26 17.68
CA LEU A 2 35.39 -12.52 16.59
C LEU A 2 34.31 -11.84 15.73
N LYS A 3 34.34 -10.51 15.61
CA LYS A 3 33.40 -9.76 14.76
C LYS A 3 33.94 -9.67 13.33
N VAL A 4 33.23 -10.31 12.40
CA VAL A 4 33.54 -10.25 10.97
C VAL A 4 32.49 -9.38 10.27
N VAL A 5 32.93 -8.44 9.44
CA VAL A 5 32.06 -7.57 8.64
C VAL A 5 32.51 -7.65 7.19
N TYR A 6 31.58 -7.92 6.29
CA TYR A 6 31.86 -8.04 4.86
C TYR A 6 30.68 -7.48 4.05
N SER A 7 30.90 -7.27 2.75
CA SER A 7 29.89 -6.70 1.86
C SER A 7 28.68 -7.63 1.71
N SER A 8 27.47 -7.07 1.73
CA SER A 8 26.23 -7.82 1.46
C SER A 8 26.11 -8.32 0.02
N ASN A 9 27.01 -7.90 -0.87
CA ASN A 9 27.11 -8.44 -2.23
C ASN A 9 27.81 -9.80 -2.27
N CYS A 10 28.50 -10.19 -1.19
CA CYS A 10 29.10 -11.51 -1.06
C CYS A 10 28.07 -12.53 -0.53
N PRO A 11 28.30 -13.84 -0.76
CA PRO A 11 27.40 -14.88 -0.28
C PRO A 11 27.18 -14.85 1.24
N ALA A 12 25.96 -15.17 1.68
CA ALA A 12 25.66 -15.38 3.09
C ALA A 12 26.37 -16.65 3.59
N LEU A 13 26.90 -16.61 4.81
CA LEU A 13 27.47 -17.81 5.44
C LEU A 13 26.37 -18.83 5.76
N PRO A 14 26.60 -20.14 5.58
CA PRO A 14 25.61 -21.18 5.90
C PRO A 14 25.19 -21.16 7.38
N SER A 15 23.92 -21.47 7.63
CA SER A 15 23.42 -21.66 9.00
C SER A 15 24.03 -22.91 9.62
N GLY A 16 24.50 -22.79 10.86
CA GLY A 16 25.17 -23.91 11.55
C GLY A 16 26.60 -24.16 11.08
N LEU A 17 27.26 -23.18 10.44
CA LEU A 17 28.68 -23.27 10.11
C LEU A 17 29.52 -23.41 11.39
N GLU A 18 30.42 -24.38 11.39
CA GLU A 18 31.39 -24.66 12.44
C GLU A 18 32.79 -24.82 11.82
N GLY A 19 33.85 -24.67 12.63
CA GLY A 19 35.23 -24.79 12.14
C GLY A 19 36.21 -25.18 13.24
N LYS A 20 37.49 -25.33 12.87
CA LYS A 20 38.53 -25.79 13.81
C LYS A 20 38.71 -24.88 15.02
N SER A 21 38.48 -23.58 14.86
CA SER A 21 38.69 -22.55 15.88
C SER A 21 37.40 -21.89 16.38
N PHE A 22 36.23 -22.30 15.89
CA PHE A 22 34.94 -21.74 16.30
C PHE A 22 33.84 -22.79 16.23
N SER A 23 32.96 -22.81 17.23
CA SER A 23 31.84 -23.77 17.29
C SER A 23 30.58 -23.26 16.63
N ARG A 24 30.34 -21.95 16.56
CA ARG A 24 29.08 -21.38 16.04
C ARG A 24 29.30 -20.03 15.36
N VAL A 25 28.44 -19.74 14.38
CA VAL A 25 28.33 -18.42 13.73
C VAL A 25 26.95 -17.83 14.00
N PHE A 26 26.93 -16.57 14.43
CA PHE A 26 25.70 -15.80 14.69
C PHE A 26 25.58 -14.64 13.69
N GLY A 27 24.35 -14.20 13.41
CA GLY A 27 24.07 -13.02 12.59
C GLY A 27 24.29 -13.22 11.08
N ASN A 28 24.42 -14.46 10.59
CA ASN A 28 24.65 -14.77 9.18
C ASN A 28 23.44 -14.48 8.25
N ASN A 29 22.25 -14.34 8.82
CA ASN A 29 20.99 -14.13 8.10
C ASN A 29 20.26 -12.83 8.48
N ALA A 30 20.87 -11.98 9.32
CA ALA A 30 20.27 -10.72 9.77
C ALA A 30 19.98 -9.80 8.57
N SER A 31 18.81 -9.18 8.54
CA SER A 31 18.44 -8.31 7.42
C SER A 31 19.19 -6.97 7.49
N LEU A 32 19.50 -6.37 6.34
CA LEU A 32 20.16 -5.05 6.32
C LEU A 32 19.31 -3.96 6.95
N THR A 33 17.99 -4.06 6.83
CA THR A 33 17.05 -3.12 7.44
C THR A 33 17.09 -3.21 8.96
N GLU A 34 17.01 -4.43 9.51
CA GLU A 34 17.12 -4.66 10.96
C GLU A 34 18.47 -4.18 11.49
N LEU A 35 19.59 -4.59 10.86
CA LEU A 35 20.91 -4.13 11.23
C LEU A 35 21.05 -2.61 11.19
N PHE A 36 20.39 -1.94 10.24
CA PHE A 36 20.39 -0.48 10.16
C PHE A 36 19.60 0.16 11.30
N LEU A 37 18.36 -0.29 11.54
CA LEU A 37 17.51 0.25 12.60
C LEU A 37 18.17 0.11 13.96
N VAL A 38 18.67 -1.08 14.27
CA VAL A 38 19.25 -1.42 15.57
C VAL A 38 20.58 -0.70 15.79
N LYS A 39 21.52 -0.77 14.84
CA LYS A 39 22.83 -0.10 14.99
C LYS A 39 22.74 1.42 15.06
N ARG A 40 21.67 2.02 14.52
CA ARG A 40 21.44 3.46 14.54
C ARG A 40 20.40 3.87 15.59
N ARG A 41 19.90 2.93 16.41
CA ARG A 41 18.90 3.15 17.46
C ARG A 41 17.65 3.88 16.95
N ILE A 42 17.21 3.53 15.74
CA ILE A 42 16.01 4.11 15.12
C ILE A 42 14.79 3.38 15.67
N MET A 43 14.06 4.04 16.56
CA MET A 43 12.86 3.54 17.20
C MET A 43 11.61 4.08 16.50
N GLY A 44 11.27 3.52 15.33
CA GLY A 44 10.12 3.94 14.52
C GLY A 44 10.30 5.28 13.79
N PRO A 45 9.21 5.87 13.24
CA PRO A 45 9.25 7.18 12.60
C PRO A 45 9.81 8.28 13.51
N CYS A 46 10.93 8.87 13.11
CA CYS A 46 11.61 9.93 13.84
C CYS A 46 12.43 10.82 12.89
N TRP A 47 12.88 11.97 13.41
CA TRP A 47 13.84 12.81 12.72
C TRP A 47 15.23 12.17 12.72
N ILE A 48 15.86 12.14 11.55
CA ILE A 48 17.23 11.66 11.37
C ILE A 48 18.12 12.78 10.84
N GLN A 49 19.35 12.83 11.32
CA GLN A 49 20.40 13.73 10.84
C GLN A 49 21.39 12.94 9.99
N ILE A 50 21.71 13.48 8.82
CA ILE A 50 22.77 12.97 7.96
C ILE A 50 23.96 13.94 8.07
N SER A 51 25.10 13.42 8.51
CA SER A 51 26.29 14.23 8.79
C SER A 51 26.82 14.90 7.51
N ALA A 52 27.31 16.13 7.63
CA ALA A 52 27.97 16.81 6.53
C ALA A 52 29.13 15.96 5.96
N GLY A 53 29.27 15.92 4.64
CA GLY A 53 30.28 15.09 3.96
C GLY A 53 29.98 13.58 3.93
N SER A 54 28.94 13.09 4.61
CA SER A 54 28.59 11.66 4.57
C SER A 54 27.70 11.27 3.39
N PHE A 55 27.15 12.27 2.69
CA PHE A 55 26.25 12.08 1.56
C PHE A 55 26.67 12.93 0.37
N ASN A 56 26.34 12.42 -0.81
CA ASN A 56 26.39 13.22 -2.03
C ASN A 56 24.97 13.65 -2.37
N ALA A 57 24.72 14.96 -2.36
CA ALA A 57 23.52 15.56 -2.93
C ALA A 57 23.61 15.55 -4.46
N SER A 58 23.95 14.40 -5.05
CA SER A 58 24.18 14.35 -6.48
C SER A 58 22.85 14.34 -7.22
N THR A 59 22.71 15.30 -8.13
CA THR A 59 21.73 15.30 -9.23
C THR A 59 21.89 14.10 -10.18
N THR A 60 22.93 13.27 -10.01
CA THR A 60 23.26 12.09 -10.83
C THR A 60 22.73 10.75 -10.30
N LEU A 61 21.88 10.73 -9.27
CA LEU A 61 21.27 9.49 -8.75
C LEU A 61 20.28 8.83 -9.72
N ASN A 62 20.40 8.97 -11.06
CA ASN A 62 19.50 8.39 -12.06
C ASN A 62 18.00 8.46 -11.69
N LYS A 63 17.61 9.45 -10.88
CA LYS A 63 16.34 9.57 -10.14
C LYS A 63 15.73 8.20 -9.79
N LEU A 64 16.29 7.49 -8.81
CA LEU A 64 15.84 6.14 -8.44
C LEU A 64 14.42 6.10 -7.85
N SER A 65 13.92 7.25 -7.40
CA SER A 65 12.62 7.43 -6.79
C SER A 65 11.77 8.44 -7.57
N TRP A 66 10.50 8.52 -7.19
CA TRP A 66 9.57 9.57 -7.59
C TRP A 66 9.52 10.73 -6.59
N CYS A 67 10.32 10.68 -5.52
CA CYS A 67 10.38 11.74 -4.52
C CYS A 67 11.04 13.00 -5.10
N THR A 68 10.68 14.16 -4.56
CA THR A 68 11.23 15.45 -4.97
C THR A 68 12.74 15.56 -4.71
N ARG A 69 13.22 14.94 -3.62
CA ARG A 69 14.62 14.98 -3.20
C ARG A 69 15.14 13.57 -2.96
N GLU A 70 16.37 13.32 -3.40
CA GLU A 70 17.09 12.07 -3.19
C GLU A 70 18.47 12.37 -2.61
N VAL A 71 18.89 11.56 -1.65
CA VAL A 71 20.21 11.64 -1.04
C VAL A 71 20.77 10.23 -0.94
N ARG A 72 22.02 10.04 -1.36
CA ARG A 72 22.76 8.79 -1.16
C ARG A 72 23.87 9.01 -0.14
N VAL A 73 23.77 8.29 0.97
CA VAL A 73 24.82 8.24 1.99
C VAL A 73 25.92 7.28 1.50
N GLN A 74 27.15 7.78 1.44
CA GLN A 74 28.30 7.04 0.91
C GLN A 74 29.11 6.35 2.00
N THR A 75 29.04 6.84 3.24
CA THR A 75 29.80 6.32 4.39
C THR A 75 29.18 5.07 5.04
N GLY A 76 28.29 4.37 4.34
CA GLY A 76 27.39 3.39 4.95
C GLY A 76 26.48 4.05 6.01
N THR A 77 26.23 3.37 7.12
CA THR A 77 25.25 3.83 8.13
C THR A 77 25.82 4.79 9.17
N LYS A 78 27.15 4.97 9.23
CA LYS A 78 27.81 5.73 10.30
C LYS A 78 27.44 7.21 10.33
N GLY A 79 27.18 7.80 9.16
CA GLY A 79 26.80 9.21 9.00
C GLY A 79 25.36 9.54 9.35
N ILE A 80 24.51 8.57 9.73
CA ILE A 80 23.07 8.77 9.96
C ILE A 80 22.75 8.62 11.45
N SER A 81 22.36 9.65 12.18
CA SER A 81 21.95 9.53 13.60
C SER A 81 20.50 9.94 13.79
N VAL A 82 19.86 9.46 14.86
CA VAL A 82 18.58 10.01 15.33
C VAL A 82 18.85 11.39 15.92
N VAL A 83 17.95 12.35 15.64
CA VAL A 83 18.03 13.69 16.23
C VAL A 83 17.68 13.58 17.73
N PRO A 84 18.48 14.17 18.63
CA PRO A 84 18.18 14.19 20.06
C PRO A 84 16.82 14.83 20.38
N ALA A 85 16.14 14.36 21.43
CA ALA A 85 14.79 14.77 21.78
C ALA A 85 14.67 16.30 22.04
N ASP A 86 15.69 16.89 22.65
CA ASP A 86 15.82 18.32 22.94
C ASP A 86 16.02 19.17 21.67
N ALA A 87 16.53 18.58 20.59
CA ALA A 87 16.76 19.23 19.31
C ALA A 87 15.77 18.78 18.22
N THR A 88 14.74 18.01 18.59
CA THR A 88 13.80 17.41 17.63
C THR A 88 12.82 18.48 17.11
N PRO A 89 12.76 18.72 15.79
CA PRO A 89 11.75 19.60 15.20
C PRO A 89 10.33 19.04 15.40
N PRO A 90 9.28 19.86 15.30
CA PRO A 90 7.90 19.36 15.30
C PRO A 90 7.72 18.31 14.20
N LEU A 91 6.86 17.31 14.46
CA LEU A 91 6.58 16.28 13.46
C LEU A 91 5.99 16.93 12.20
N PRO A 92 6.49 16.59 11.01
CA PRO A 92 5.93 17.15 9.80
C PRO A 92 4.53 16.58 9.60
N PRO A 93 3.58 17.38 9.08
CA PRO A 93 2.30 16.84 8.66
C PRO A 93 2.51 15.83 7.53
N LEU A 94 1.61 14.86 7.43
CA LEU A 94 1.65 13.82 6.42
C LEU A 94 0.57 14.05 5.37
N SER A 95 0.89 13.68 4.13
CA SER A 95 -0.11 13.61 3.06
C SER A 95 -0.84 12.28 3.08
N ILE A 96 -2.17 12.30 3.15
CA ILE A 96 -3.02 11.12 3.16
C ILE A 96 -3.94 11.09 1.94
N MET A 97 -4.00 9.92 1.29
CA MET A 97 -4.95 9.63 0.23
C MET A 97 -5.81 8.44 0.61
N SER A 98 -7.12 8.64 0.64
CA SER A 98 -8.10 7.60 0.85
C SER A 98 -8.66 7.14 -0.49
N LEU A 99 -8.40 5.90 -0.90
CA LEU A 99 -8.72 5.37 -2.24
C LEU A 99 -9.84 4.33 -2.18
N SER A 100 -10.83 4.46 -3.07
CA SER A 100 -11.92 3.49 -3.26
C SER A 100 -12.07 3.15 -4.74
N ILE A 101 -12.39 1.88 -5.03
CA ILE A 101 -12.61 1.39 -6.40
C ILE A 101 -13.90 0.57 -6.45
N LYS A 102 -14.60 0.62 -7.58
CA LYS A 102 -15.70 -0.29 -7.92
C LYS A 102 -15.29 -1.16 -9.08
N THR A 103 -15.53 -2.46 -8.92
CA THR A 103 -15.19 -3.47 -9.91
C THR A 103 -16.45 -4.16 -10.41
N ASN A 104 -16.48 -4.47 -11.70
CA ASN A 104 -17.41 -5.44 -12.26
C ASN A 104 -16.75 -6.83 -12.28
N THR A 105 -17.53 -7.89 -12.14
CA THR A 105 -17.05 -9.26 -12.32
C THR A 105 -17.54 -9.80 -13.66
N THR A 106 -16.61 -10.09 -14.58
CA THR A 106 -16.95 -10.73 -15.85
C THR A 106 -16.91 -12.24 -15.66
N LYS A 107 -18.05 -12.91 -15.89
CA LYS A 107 -18.10 -14.37 -16.00
C LYS A 107 -17.61 -14.75 -17.40
N GLN A 108 -16.37 -15.21 -17.53
CA GLN A 108 -15.93 -15.80 -18.81
C GLN A 108 -16.72 -17.08 -19.06
N THR A 109 -17.69 -17.04 -19.97
CA THR A 109 -18.15 -18.23 -20.68
C THR A 109 -17.04 -18.59 -21.66
N LYS A 110 -16.27 -19.64 -21.37
CA LYS A 110 -15.39 -20.22 -22.41
C LYS A 110 -16.29 -20.60 -23.58
N ALA A 111 -16.19 -19.89 -24.70
CA ALA A 111 -16.77 -20.34 -25.96
C ALA A 111 -16.14 -21.70 -26.29
N SER A 112 -16.93 -22.77 -26.20
CA SER A 112 -16.50 -24.12 -26.53
C SER A 112 -16.37 -24.28 -28.04
N THR A 113 -15.37 -23.66 -28.65
CA THR A 113 -14.96 -23.99 -30.02
C THR A 113 -13.85 -25.04 -29.96
N GLY A 114 -14.24 -26.31 -30.05
CA GLY A 114 -13.31 -27.44 -30.21
C GLY A 114 -13.80 -28.72 -29.55
N LYS A 115 -14.36 -29.64 -30.34
CA LYS A 115 -14.61 -31.04 -29.95
C LYS A 115 -13.31 -31.68 -29.44
N GLY A 116 -13.28 -32.10 -28.18
CA GLY A 116 -12.22 -33.00 -27.68
C GLY A 116 -11.97 -32.94 -26.18
N ARG A 117 -12.36 -34.01 -25.49
CA ARG A 117 -11.95 -34.44 -24.13
C ARG A 117 -12.18 -33.45 -22.97
N SER A 118 -13.25 -33.75 -22.23
CA SER A 118 -13.45 -33.39 -20.83
C SER A 118 -12.20 -33.73 -20.01
N THR A 119 -11.49 -32.69 -19.57
CA THR A 119 -10.59 -32.73 -18.42
C THR A 119 -11.12 -31.71 -17.43
N ALA A 120 -11.04 -32.05 -16.14
CA ALA A 120 -11.68 -31.38 -15.01
C ALA A 120 -11.72 -29.85 -15.15
N ALA A 121 -12.89 -29.27 -14.88
CA ALA A 121 -13.13 -27.84 -14.93
C ALA A 121 -12.07 -27.09 -14.13
N ALA A 122 -11.14 -26.43 -14.82
CA ALA A 122 -10.26 -25.44 -14.21
C ALA A 122 -11.14 -24.42 -13.46
N PRO A 123 -10.75 -23.97 -12.25
CA PRO A 123 -11.53 -23.00 -11.49
C PRO A 123 -11.81 -21.79 -12.39
N GLN A 124 -13.10 -21.44 -12.54
CA GLN A 124 -13.50 -20.22 -13.24
C GLN A 124 -12.87 -19.04 -12.50
N HIS A 125 -11.75 -18.51 -13.01
CA HIS A 125 -11.19 -17.28 -12.49
C HIS A 125 -12.14 -16.15 -12.86
N GLN A 126 -12.93 -15.70 -11.87
CA GLN A 126 -13.66 -14.45 -11.98
C GLN A 126 -12.64 -13.34 -12.22
N GLN A 127 -12.71 -12.73 -13.41
CA GLN A 127 -11.89 -11.58 -13.71
C GLN A 127 -12.64 -10.32 -13.28
N HIS A 128 -11.99 -9.55 -12.42
CA HIS A 128 -12.46 -8.21 -12.08
C HIS A 128 -12.08 -7.24 -13.20
N GLU A 129 -12.92 -6.25 -13.45
CA GLU A 129 -12.63 -5.08 -14.27
C GLU A 129 -12.92 -3.84 -13.42
N ILE A 130 -12.00 -2.88 -13.35
CA ILE A 130 -12.21 -1.63 -12.61
C ILE A 130 -13.01 -0.67 -13.48
N ALA A 131 -14.20 -0.32 -12.99
CA ALA A 131 -15.14 0.56 -13.67
C ALA A 131 -15.07 2.00 -13.15
N VAL A 132 -14.85 2.16 -11.84
CA VAL A 132 -14.81 3.46 -11.16
C VAL A 132 -13.64 3.47 -10.17
N ALA A 133 -12.90 4.57 -10.15
CA ALA A 133 -11.92 4.85 -9.12
C ALA A 133 -12.15 6.26 -8.57
N ALA A 134 -12.15 6.39 -7.25
CA ALA A 134 -12.25 7.69 -6.60
C ALA A 134 -11.31 7.76 -5.41
N TYR A 135 -10.78 8.95 -5.15
CA TYR A 135 -10.04 9.19 -3.91
C TYR A 135 -10.35 10.56 -3.32
N TYR A 136 -10.18 10.62 -2.01
CA TYR A 136 -10.07 11.85 -1.23
C TYR A 136 -8.60 12.03 -0.84
N HIS A 137 -8.06 13.24 -0.98
CA HIS A 137 -6.67 13.57 -0.64
C HIS A 137 -6.63 14.80 0.27
N ASN A 138 -5.90 14.67 1.37
CA ASN A 138 -5.53 15.76 2.26
C ASN A 138 -3.99 15.83 2.34
N PRO A 139 -3.36 16.91 1.84
CA PRO A 139 -1.91 17.03 1.77
C PRO A 139 -1.26 17.38 3.12
N ASN A 140 -2.04 17.80 4.11
CA ASN A 140 -1.55 18.38 5.35
C ASN A 140 -2.36 17.83 6.54
N LEU A 141 -2.12 16.56 6.88
CA LEU A 141 -2.75 15.91 8.02
C LEU A 141 -1.76 15.77 9.17
N ASP A 142 -2.08 16.37 10.31
CA ASP A 142 -1.53 15.94 11.58
C ASP A 142 -2.25 14.66 12.03
N VAL A 143 -1.50 13.60 12.22
CA VAL A 143 -2.02 12.27 12.59
C VAL A 143 -2.57 12.25 14.02
N ASP A 144 -2.08 13.10 14.91
CA ASP A 144 -2.48 13.12 16.32
C ASP A 144 -3.65 14.06 16.58
N GLU A 145 -3.73 15.16 15.82
CA GLU A 145 -4.79 16.17 15.98
C GLU A 145 -5.95 16.00 14.99
N ALA A 146 -5.92 14.94 14.17
CA ALA A 146 -6.90 14.72 13.12
C ALA A 146 -8.34 14.68 13.64
N ASN A 147 -9.17 15.60 13.13
CA ASN A 147 -10.60 15.68 13.43
C ASN A 147 -11.43 15.94 12.16
N GLU A 148 -12.76 15.93 12.29
CA GLU A 148 -13.69 16.15 11.18
C GLU A 148 -13.54 17.53 10.50
N GLU A 149 -13.00 18.54 11.20
CA GLU A 149 -12.75 19.85 10.61
C GLU A 149 -11.53 19.82 9.67
N CYS A 150 -10.53 19.00 9.99
CA CYS A 150 -9.36 18.75 9.14
C CYS A 150 -9.76 18.18 7.76
N LEU A 151 -10.90 17.48 7.65
CA LEU A 151 -11.41 16.99 6.37
C LEU A 151 -11.80 18.09 5.39
N ARG A 152 -12.28 19.22 5.91
CA ARG A 152 -12.86 20.28 5.07
C ARG A 152 -11.78 21.21 4.52
N ARG A 153 -10.65 21.32 5.21
CA ARG A 153 -9.55 22.21 4.84
C ARG A 153 -8.66 21.55 3.77
N GLY A 154 -8.56 22.16 2.60
CA GLY A 154 -7.62 21.72 1.55
C GLY A 154 -7.98 20.41 0.85
N MET A 155 -9.25 20.00 0.89
CA MET A 155 -9.74 18.77 0.24
C MET A 155 -9.48 18.77 -1.26
N GLN A 156 -8.86 17.71 -1.75
CA GLN A 156 -8.76 17.40 -3.17
C GLN A 156 -9.43 16.06 -3.45
N THR A 157 -10.30 16.02 -4.46
CA THR A 157 -11.03 14.82 -4.83
C THR A 157 -10.75 14.45 -6.28
N PHE A 158 -10.78 13.17 -6.56
CA PHE A 158 -10.73 12.64 -7.91
C PHE A 158 -11.82 11.59 -8.05
N MET A 159 -12.55 11.64 -9.15
CA MET A 159 -13.52 10.63 -9.54
C MET A 159 -13.34 10.37 -11.02
N ALA A 160 -13.13 9.12 -11.38
CA ALA A 160 -13.03 8.72 -12.77
C ALA A 160 -13.80 7.43 -13.03
N VAL A 161 -14.44 7.38 -14.20
CA VAL A 161 -15.23 6.24 -14.68
C VAL A 161 -14.70 5.82 -16.04
N THR A 162 -14.73 4.53 -16.33
CA THR A 162 -14.47 3.97 -17.66
C THR A 162 -15.67 3.17 -18.13
N LYS A 163 -15.73 2.86 -19.44
CA LYS A 163 -16.62 1.80 -19.94
C LYS A 163 -16.23 0.43 -19.36
N ILE A 164 -17.24 -0.41 -19.18
CA ILE A 164 -17.11 -1.85 -18.88
C ILE A 164 -17.18 -2.62 -20.20
N GLU A 165 -16.39 -3.69 -20.33
CA GLU A 165 -16.41 -4.51 -21.53
C GLU A 165 -17.80 -5.14 -21.78
N GLY A 166 -18.32 -4.98 -22.99
CA GLY A 166 -19.64 -5.50 -23.37
C GLY A 166 -20.84 -4.69 -22.88
N VAL A 167 -20.63 -3.58 -22.16
CA VAL A 167 -21.70 -2.70 -21.68
C VAL A 167 -21.70 -1.39 -22.45
N THR A 168 -22.87 -1.00 -22.96
CA THR A 168 -23.05 0.29 -23.64
C THR A 168 -22.88 1.43 -22.65
N PHE A 169 -22.01 2.39 -22.97
CA PHE A 169 -21.86 3.59 -22.15
C PHE A 169 -23.07 4.52 -22.33
N PRO A 170 -23.62 5.11 -21.25
CA PRO A 170 -24.82 5.94 -21.34
C PRO A 170 -24.60 7.16 -22.23
N LYS A 171 -25.61 7.53 -23.03
CA LYS A 171 -25.58 8.75 -23.84
C LYS A 171 -25.95 9.94 -22.96
N GLY A 172 -25.10 10.95 -22.91
CA GLY A 172 -25.34 12.21 -22.17
C GLY A 172 -24.17 12.59 -21.27
N PRO A 173 -24.14 13.84 -20.79
CA PRO A 173 -23.07 14.31 -19.91
C PRO A 173 -23.20 13.69 -18.50
N LEU A 174 -22.08 13.31 -17.91
CA LEU A 174 -21.98 13.04 -16.47
C LEU A 174 -21.80 14.35 -15.69
N ALA A 175 -21.82 14.29 -14.36
CA ALA A 175 -21.48 15.44 -13.52
C ALA A 175 -20.09 16.01 -13.85
N LYS A 176 -19.94 17.34 -13.80
CA LYS A 176 -18.75 18.07 -14.30
C LYS A 176 -17.43 17.69 -13.64
N ASN A 177 -17.47 17.18 -12.41
CA ASN A 177 -16.33 16.78 -11.58
C ASN A 177 -15.91 15.31 -11.80
N ILE A 178 -16.56 14.59 -12.71
CA ILE A 178 -16.28 13.20 -13.03
C ILE A 178 -15.49 13.13 -14.33
N VAL A 179 -14.32 12.52 -14.27
CA VAL A 179 -13.49 12.25 -15.46
C VAL A 179 -13.99 10.98 -16.15
N VAL A 180 -14.24 11.05 -17.45
CA VAL A 180 -14.59 9.88 -18.26
C VAL A 180 -13.36 9.42 -19.03
N GLU A 181 -12.95 8.18 -18.78
CA GLU A 181 -11.79 7.55 -19.39
C GLU A 181 -12.20 6.64 -20.53
N SER A 182 -11.39 6.62 -21.59
CA SER A 182 -11.70 5.87 -22.82
C SER A 182 -11.60 4.34 -22.66
N SER A 183 -10.84 3.89 -21.66
CA SER A 183 -10.61 2.48 -21.35
C SER A 183 -10.09 2.32 -19.91
N GLU A 184 -10.18 1.11 -19.36
CA GLU A 184 -9.60 0.80 -18.05
C GLU A 184 -8.08 1.06 -18.02
N ARG A 185 -7.37 0.81 -19.12
CA ARG A 185 -5.94 1.16 -19.24
C ARG A 185 -5.71 2.67 -19.09
N ALA A 186 -6.57 3.50 -19.67
CA ALA A 186 -6.48 4.95 -19.53
C ALA A 186 -6.77 5.38 -18.09
N LEU A 187 -7.82 4.83 -17.48
CA LEU A 187 -8.17 5.03 -16.06
C LEU A 187 -7.00 4.70 -15.12
N LEU A 188 -6.37 3.53 -15.30
CA LEU A 188 -5.24 3.12 -14.45
C LEU A 188 -4.01 4.02 -14.62
N ASN A 189 -3.73 4.48 -15.84
CA ASN A 189 -2.63 5.42 -16.08
C ASN A 189 -2.91 6.79 -15.45
N HIS A 190 -4.15 7.29 -15.59
CA HIS A 190 -4.53 8.56 -14.98
C HIS A 190 -4.50 8.47 -13.45
N LEU A 191 -5.04 7.40 -12.86
CA LEU A 191 -4.97 7.17 -11.42
C LEU A 191 -3.52 7.13 -10.92
N ALA A 192 -2.63 6.38 -11.60
CA ALA A 192 -1.22 6.33 -11.22
C ALA A 192 -0.54 7.71 -11.33
N ALA A 193 -0.86 8.51 -12.35
CA ALA A 193 -0.37 9.87 -12.51
C ALA A 193 -0.88 10.80 -11.40
N MET A 194 -2.15 10.67 -10.99
CA MET A 194 -2.74 11.44 -9.90
C MET A 194 -2.13 11.06 -8.55
N VAL A 195 -1.86 9.78 -8.30
CA VAL A 195 -1.13 9.33 -7.11
C VAL A 195 0.29 9.91 -7.08
N THR A 196 1.00 9.92 -8.21
CA THR A 196 2.33 10.57 -8.29
C THR A 196 2.24 12.07 -8.02
N ARG A 197 1.21 12.75 -8.58
CA ARG A 197 1.03 14.19 -8.41
C ARG A 197 0.69 14.57 -6.98
N ALA A 198 -0.16 13.80 -6.32
CA ALA A 198 -0.54 14.01 -4.93
C ALA A 198 0.58 13.62 -3.95
N ASP A 199 1.43 12.67 -4.33
CA ASP A 199 2.53 12.09 -3.56
C ASP A 199 2.17 11.73 -2.09
N PRO A 200 1.10 10.96 -1.83
CA PRO A 200 0.68 10.65 -0.47
C PRO A 200 1.71 9.80 0.29
N ASP A 201 1.95 10.16 1.56
CA ASP A 201 2.71 9.34 2.50
C ASP A 201 1.94 8.09 2.88
N ILE A 202 0.62 8.23 3.02
CA ILE A 202 -0.29 7.16 3.45
C ILE A 202 -1.39 6.98 2.41
N ILE A 203 -1.55 5.74 1.92
CA ILE A 203 -2.72 5.31 1.16
C ILE A 203 -3.63 4.53 2.12
N LEU A 204 -4.83 5.05 2.35
CA LEU A 204 -5.84 4.46 3.20
C LEU A 204 -6.93 3.80 2.35
N GLY A 205 -7.40 2.63 2.78
CA GLY A 205 -8.54 1.97 2.16
C GLY A 205 -9.28 1.03 3.11
N HIS A 206 -10.40 0.49 2.65
CA HIS A 206 -11.13 -0.57 3.33
C HIS A 206 -10.95 -1.91 2.62
N ASN A 207 -10.38 -2.90 3.32
CA ASN A 207 -9.94 -4.17 2.71
C ASN A 207 -8.98 -3.94 1.53
N ILE A 208 -8.11 -2.93 1.67
CA ILE A 208 -7.20 -2.51 0.60
C ILE A 208 -6.07 -3.52 0.39
N PHE A 209 -5.65 -4.21 1.45
CA PHE A 209 -4.67 -5.30 1.35
C PHE A 209 -5.28 -6.58 0.77
N GLY A 210 -6.50 -6.92 1.18
CA GLY A 210 -7.15 -8.17 0.78
C GLY A 210 -7.87 -8.11 -0.57
N PHE A 211 -8.05 -6.91 -1.14
CA PHE A 211 -8.78 -6.72 -2.39
C PHE A 211 -8.22 -5.56 -3.23
N GLY A 212 -8.26 -4.33 -2.70
CA GLY A 212 -8.06 -3.13 -3.50
C GLY A 212 -6.73 -3.08 -4.27
N LEU A 213 -5.61 -3.23 -3.56
CA LEU A 213 -4.27 -3.19 -4.16
C LEU A 213 -3.99 -4.37 -5.09
N ASP A 214 -4.57 -5.54 -4.80
CA ASP A 214 -4.39 -6.73 -5.62
C ASP A 214 -5.10 -6.61 -6.96
N ILE A 215 -6.34 -6.13 -6.96
CA ILE A 215 -7.07 -5.87 -8.20
C ILE A 215 -6.32 -4.81 -9.01
N LEU A 216 -5.90 -3.70 -8.40
CA LEU A 216 -5.11 -2.67 -9.09
C LEU A 216 -3.85 -3.28 -9.72
N ALA A 217 -3.09 -4.04 -8.95
CA ALA A 217 -1.89 -4.73 -9.42
C ALA A 217 -2.17 -5.67 -10.61
N GLN A 218 -3.17 -6.55 -10.47
CA GLN A 218 -3.55 -7.51 -11.51
C GLN A 218 -4.03 -6.81 -12.78
N ARG A 219 -4.83 -5.75 -12.68
CA ARG A 219 -5.32 -4.99 -13.84
C ARG A 219 -4.21 -4.16 -14.50
N MET A 220 -3.30 -3.59 -13.71
CA MET A 220 -2.11 -2.93 -14.27
C MET A 220 -1.21 -3.90 -15.03
N GLN A 221 -1.07 -5.14 -14.54
CA GLN A 221 -0.36 -6.21 -15.25
C GLN A 221 -1.09 -6.65 -16.52
N HIS A 222 -2.40 -6.93 -16.41
CA HIS A 222 -3.24 -7.34 -17.54
C HIS A 222 -3.13 -6.35 -18.69
N HIS A 223 -3.23 -5.06 -18.38
CA HIS A 223 -3.09 -3.99 -19.35
C HIS A 223 -1.66 -3.65 -19.72
N LYS A 224 -0.64 -4.30 -19.13
CA LYS A 224 0.80 -4.05 -19.38
C LYS A 224 1.16 -2.57 -19.22
N LEU A 225 0.83 -1.97 -18.08
CA LEU A 225 1.17 -0.57 -17.82
C LEU A 225 2.69 -0.42 -17.63
N PRO A 226 3.39 0.34 -18.49
CA PRO A 226 4.85 0.46 -18.40
C PRO A 226 5.30 1.21 -17.14
N ALA A 227 4.49 2.17 -16.69
CA ALA A 227 4.80 3.04 -15.56
C ALA A 227 3.97 2.72 -14.31
N TRP A 228 3.58 1.45 -14.09
CA TRP A 228 2.79 1.02 -12.92
C TRP A 228 3.43 1.45 -11.59
N HIS A 229 4.77 1.49 -11.53
CA HIS A 229 5.53 1.88 -10.35
C HIS A 229 5.42 3.38 -10.00
N LYS A 230 4.73 4.20 -10.81
CA LYS A 230 4.28 5.56 -10.45
C LYS A 230 3.28 5.58 -9.29
N PHE A 231 2.61 4.45 -9.05
CA PHE A 231 1.78 4.27 -7.86
C PHE A 231 2.63 4.16 -6.57
N SER A 232 3.92 3.80 -6.70
CA SER A 232 4.89 3.75 -5.61
C SER A 232 5.76 5.01 -5.56
N ARG A 233 6.68 5.12 -4.60
CA ARG A 233 7.76 6.13 -4.61
C ARG A 233 9.06 5.60 -5.22
N LEU A 234 9.18 4.30 -5.50
CA LEU A 234 10.41 3.69 -6.03
C LEU A 234 10.27 3.38 -7.53
N LYS A 235 11.21 3.86 -8.35
CA LYS A 235 11.22 3.47 -9.77
C LYS A 235 11.64 2.03 -9.94
N ARG A 236 11.09 1.39 -10.98
CA ARG A 236 11.44 0.02 -11.34
C ARG A 236 12.03 0.00 -12.76
N PRO A 237 13.01 -0.88 -13.02
CA PRO A 237 13.53 -1.05 -14.36
C PRO A 237 12.42 -1.43 -15.35
N THR A 238 12.56 -1.00 -16.60
CA THR A 238 11.68 -1.41 -17.69
C THR A 238 11.62 -2.94 -17.77
N GLY A 239 10.41 -3.51 -17.82
CA GLY A 239 10.21 -4.97 -17.85
C GLY A 239 10.19 -5.65 -16.48
N TYR A 240 10.49 -4.95 -15.38
CA TYR A 240 10.26 -5.48 -14.04
C TYR A 240 8.75 -5.52 -13.75
N LEU A 241 8.18 -6.71 -13.83
CA LEU A 241 6.84 -7.01 -13.36
C LEU A 241 6.98 -7.80 -12.05
N PRO A 242 6.66 -7.22 -10.87
CA PRO A 242 6.64 -8.00 -9.63
C PRO A 242 5.69 -9.19 -9.78
N PHE A 243 4.68 -9.05 -10.64
CA PHE A 243 3.60 -9.98 -10.92
C PHE A 243 4.00 -11.27 -11.68
N GLY A 244 5.26 -11.42 -12.12
CA GLY A 244 5.74 -12.57 -12.92
C GLY A 244 6.12 -13.84 -12.15
N HIS A 245 6.09 -13.82 -10.81
CA HIS A 245 6.53 -14.94 -9.96
C HIS A 245 5.41 -15.61 -9.15
N ALA A 246 4.14 -15.39 -9.51
CA ALA A 246 3.01 -16.07 -8.87
C ALA A 246 3.03 -17.61 -9.04
N GLY A 247 3.95 -18.17 -9.83
CA GLY A 247 4.08 -19.62 -10.09
C GLY A 247 5.38 -20.30 -9.66
N LYS A 248 6.40 -19.58 -9.16
CA LYS A 248 7.62 -20.21 -8.62
C LYS A 248 7.66 -20.00 -7.12
N LYS A 249 7.43 -21.08 -6.35
CA LYS A 249 7.82 -21.17 -4.94
C LYS A 249 9.26 -20.66 -4.86
N ARG A 250 9.45 -19.48 -4.25
CA ARG A 250 10.79 -19.05 -3.87
C ARG A 250 11.19 -19.95 -2.71
N ASP A 251 12.17 -20.79 -2.95
CA ASP A 251 12.62 -21.82 -2.01
C ASP A 251 12.86 -21.22 -0.61
N GLY A 252 12.23 -21.83 0.39
CA GLY A 252 12.77 -21.85 1.76
C GLY A 252 12.47 -20.67 2.69
N ARG A 253 11.54 -19.74 2.41
CA ARG A 253 11.03 -18.82 3.45
C ARG A 253 9.52 -18.90 3.54
N GLY A 254 9.05 -19.39 4.69
CA GLY A 254 7.66 -19.77 4.98
C GLY A 254 6.63 -18.78 4.45
N ASN A 255 5.83 -19.26 3.50
CA ASN A 255 4.70 -18.53 2.95
C ASN A 255 3.45 -18.87 3.78
N THR A 256 3.26 -18.17 4.90
CA THR A 256 1.98 -18.11 5.59
C THR A 256 1.07 -17.13 4.86
N GLY A 257 0.30 -17.62 3.88
CA GLY A 257 -0.85 -16.90 3.31
C GLY A 257 -0.60 -15.54 2.60
N GLY A 258 0.63 -15.25 2.14
CA GLY A 258 1.07 -13.89 1.80
C GLY A 258 1.16 -13.48 0.31
N GLY A 259 0.65 -14.27 -0.64
CA GLY A 259 0.79 -13.99 -2.08
C GLY A 259 0.12 -12.68 -2.53
N SER A 260 -1.07 -12.43 -2.01
CA SER A 260 -1.88 -11.21 -2.19
C SER A 260 -1.14 -9.98 -1.61
N LEU A 261 -0.81 -10.05 -0.32
CA LEU A 261 -0.13 -8.98 0.41
C LEU A 261 1.21 -8.54 -0.22
N TRP A 262 1.95 -9.46 -0.85
CA TRP A 262 3.22 -9.16 -1.51
C TRP A 262 3.06 -8.30 -2.78
N LEU A 263 1.96 -8.48 -3.51
CA LEU A 263 1.68 -7.76 -4.73
C LEU A 263 1.33 -6.29 -4.45
N GLY A 264 0.41 -6.07 -3.50
CA GLY A 264 0.06 -4.74 -3.04
C GLY A 264 1.24 -3.97 -2.43
N ARG A 265 2.14 -4.65 -1.69
CA ARG A 265 3.39 -4.05 -1.17
C ARG A 265 4.32 -3.59 -2.29
N SER A 266 4.41 -4.35 -3.37
CA SER A 266 5.26 -3.99 -4.52
C SER A 266 4.72 -2.74 -5.24
N LEU A 267 3.40 -2.61 -5.31
CA LEU A 267 2.70 -1.47 -5.94
C LEU A 267 2.84 -0.17 -5.15
N THR A 268 2.98 -0.24 -3.82
CA THR A 268 2.96 0.90 -2.91
C THR A 268 4.31 1.17 -2.23
N ALA A 269 5.41 0.58 -2.72
CA ALA A 269 6.73 0.73 -2.12
C ALA A 269 7.11 2.20 -1.83
N GLY A 270 7.44 2.51 -0.57
CA GLY A 270 7.75 3.85 -0.08
C GLY A 270 6.53 4.68 0.38
N ARG A 271 5.32 4.14 0.27
CA ARG A 271 4.09 4.68 0.84
C ARG A 271 3.58 3.73 1.93
N LEU A 272 3.08 4.28 3.02
CA LEU A 272 2.38 3.50 4.03
C LEU A 272 1.00 3.13 3.50
N VAL A 273 0.51 1.95 3.90
CA VAL A 273 -0.83 1.50 3.55
C VAL A 273 -1.60 1.22 4.83
N CYS A 274 -2.74 1.89 4.98
CA CYS A 274 -3.64 1.74 6.12
C CYS A 274 -4.90 1.02 5.69
N ASP A 275 -5.11 -0.20 6.18
CA ASP A 275 -6.31 -0.98 5.92
C ASP A 275 -7.26 -0.92 7.12
N THR A 276 -8.39 -0.24 6.94
CA THR A 276 -9.39 -0.07 8.01
C THR A 276 -10.14 -1.35 8.34
N TYR A 277 -10.29 -2.28 7.39
CA TYR A 277 -10.88 -3.59 7.65
C TYR A 277 -9.97 -4.41 8.57
N LEU A 278 -8.68 -4.46 8.22
CA LEU A 278 -7.66 -5.16 9.02
C LEU A 278 -7.53 -4.55 10.42
N SER A 279 -7.48 -3.23 10.50
CA SER A 279 -7.36 -2.50 11.77
C SER A 279 -8.59 -2.69 12.66
N ALA A 280 -9.80 -2.59 12.08
CA ALA A 280 -11.04 -2.79 12.84
C ALA A 280 -11.12 -4.19 13.46
N ARG A 281 -10.63 -5.23 12.77
CA ARG A 281 -10.58 -6.60 13.30
C ARG A 281 -9.59 -6.79 14.45
N GLU A 282 -8.57 -5.95 14.54
CA GLU A 282 -7.64 -5.97 15.67
C GLU A 282 -8.23 -5.27 16.89
N TYR A 283 -8.92 -4.14 16.70
CA TYR A 283 -9.38 -3.29 17.80
C TYR A 283 -10.81 -3.55 18.26
N LEU A 284 -11.69 -4.04 17.39
CA LEU A 284 -13.11 -4.22 17.68
C LEU A 284 -13.50 -5.70 17.70
N ARG A 285 -14.58 -6.01 18.43
CA ARG A 285 -15.24 -7.31 18.41
C ARG A 285 -16.64 -7.15 17.82
N LEU A 286 -16.75 -7.33 16.50
CA LEU A 286 -18.00 -7.27 15.73
C LEU A 286 -18.23 -8.59 14.99
N THR A 287 -19.47 -8.83 14.58
CA THR A 287 -19.86 -9.95 13.71
C THR A 287 -19.49 -9.67 12.25
N THR A 288 -19.72 -8.43 11.79
CA THR A 288 -19.40 -7.95 10.44
C THR A 288 -18.48 -6.73 10.50
N TYR A 289 -17.53 -6.69 9.58
CA TYR A 289 -16.52 -5.63 9.48
C TYR A 289 -16.55 -4.92 8.12
N ASP A 290 -17.61 -5.10 7.32
CA ASP A 290 -17.77 -4.34 6.09
C ASP A 290 -17.89 -2.83 6.38
N LEU A 291 -17.54 -2.01 5.40
CA LEU A 291 -17.53 -0.55 5.54
C LEU A 291 -18.89 0.01 6.00
N GLY A 292 -20.01 -0.59 5.59
CA GLY A 292 -21.35 -0.14 6.00
C GLY A 292 -21.59 -0.40 7.48
N SER A 293 -21.30 -1.60 7.96
CA SER A 293 -21.39 -1.96 9.37
C SER A 293 -20.49 -1.09 10.25
N LEU A 294 -19.24 -0.86 9.85
CA LEU A 294 -18.29 -0.02 10.59
C LEU A 294 -18.72 1.45 10.60
N SER A 295 -19.15 1.99 9.45
CA SER A 295 -19.64 3.36 9.32
C SER A 295 -20.85 3.59 10.24
N LEU A 296 -21.81 2.66 10.26
CA LEU A 296 -22.98 2.78 11.11
C LEU A 296 -22.60 2.71 12.59
N LYS A 297 -21.72 1.76 12.97
CA LYS A 297 -21.32 1.56 14.36
C LYS A 297 -20.54 2.76 14.92
N LEU A 298 -19.51 3.20 14.20
CA LEU A 298 -18.52 4.19 14.64
C LEU A 298 -18.95 5.63 14.33
N LEU A 299 -19.51 5.87 13.14
CA LEU A 299 -19.80 7.22 12.63
C LEU A 299 -21.29 7.59 12.66
N LYS A 300 -22.15 6.65 13.07
CA LYS A 300 -23.62 6.78 13.03
C LYS A 300 -24.15 7.15 11.64
N THR A 301 -23.41 6.79 10.59
CA THR A 301 -23.74 7.12 9.20
C THR A 301 -24.09 5.85 8.46
N ALA A 302 -25.33 5.76 7.96
CA ALA A 302 -25.77 4.64 7.14
C ALA A 302 -25.12 4.72 5.74
N ARG A 303 -24.75 3.56 5.20
CA ARG A 303 -24.17 3.42 3.86
C ARG A 303 -24.96 2.38 3.08
N ALA A 304 -25.54 2.78 1.96
CA ALA A 304 -26.19 1.84 1.05
C ALA A 304 -25.14 0.92 0.39
N PRO A 305 -25.29 -0.42 0.46
CA PRO A 305 -24.40 -1.33 -0.23
C PRO A 305 -24.63 -1.28 -1.75
N VAL A 306 -23.53 -1.41 -2.51
CA VAL A 306 -23.57 -1.57 -3.96
C VAL A 306 -23.07 -2.97 -4.27
N ALA A 307 -23.94 -3.82 -4.83
CA ALA A 307 -23.58 -5.18 -5.21
C ALA A 307 -22.74 -5.19 -6.48
N LEU A 308 -21.77 -6.11 -6.57
CA LEU A 308 -20.88 -6.25 -7.73
C LEU A 308 -21.69 -6.53 -9.01
N ASP A 309 -22.69 -7.41 -8.94
CA ASP A 309 -23.54 -7.78 -10.07
C ASP A 309 -24.51 -6.66 -10.51
N SER A 310 -24.72 -5.64 -9.67
CA SER A 310 -25.59 -4.50 -10.01
C SER A 310 -24.87 -3.36 -10.73
N LEU A 311 -23.55 -3.44 -10.89
CA LEU A 311 -22.76 -2.33 -11.42
C LEU A 311 -23.20 -1.93 -12.85
N VAL A 312 -23.52 -2.93 -13.68
CA VAL A 312 -23.97 -2.75 -15.07
C VAL A 312 -25.24 -1.89 -15.15
N LYS A 313 -26.15 -1.99 -14.16
CA LYS A 313 -27.40 -1.22 -14.14
C LYS A 313 -27.16 0.30 -14.04
N PHE A 314 -26.05 0.72 -13.42
CA PHE A 314 -25.70 2.13 -13.33
C PHE A 314 -25.28 2.73 -14.69
N TYR A 315 -24.92 1.90 -15.68
CA TYR A 315 -24.57 2.35 -17.03
C TYR A 315 -25.80 2.59 -17.92
N GLU A 316 -27.02 2.33 -17.44
CA GLU A 316 -28.26 2.58 -18.18
C GLU A 316 -28.68 4.07 -18.16
N ASP A 317 -28.37 4.81 -17.08
CA ASP A 317 -28.68 6.23 -16.91
C ASP A 317 -27.40 7.03 -16.55
N PRO A 318 -27.02 8.10 -17.27
CA PRO A 318 -25.87 8.94 -16.90
C PRO A 318 -25.97 9.52 -15.48
N ARG A 319 -27.17 9.77 -14.96
CA ARG A 319 -27.35 10.22 -13.57
C ARG A 319 -27.04 9.11 -12.56
N ALA A 320 -27.43 7.88 -12.86
CA ALA A 320 -27.09 6.73 -12.03
C ALA A 320 -25.58 6.49 -12.02
N LEU A 321 -24.91 6.56 -13.18
CA LEU A 321 -23.46 6.44 -13.25
C LEU A 321 -22.74 7.56 -12.48
N SER A 322 -23.28 8.79 -12.53
CA SER A 322 -22.76 9.90 -11.72
C SER A 322 -22.92 9.64 -10.22
N ALA A 323 -24.09 9.16 -9.79
CA ALA A 323 -24.34 8.78 -8.40
C ALA A 323 -23.42 7.63 -7.93
N LEU A 324 -23.07 6.69 -8.82
CA LEU A 324 -22.11 5.63 -8.51
C LEU A 324 -20.70 6.18 -8.28
N ALA A 325 -20.26 7.15 -9.08
CA ALA A 325 -18.97 7.82 -8.89
C ALA A 325 -18.92 8.59 -7.55
N GLU A 326 -19.99 9.34 -7.25
CA GLU A 326 -20.14 10.06 -5.97
C GLU A 326 -20.22 9.10 -4.77
N HIS A 327 -20.92 7.97 -4.91
CA HIS A 327 -20.94 6.90 -3.90
C HIS A 327 -19.52 6.36 -3.65
N THR A 328 -18.73 6.17 -4.71
CA THR A 328 -17.34 5.70 -4.60
C THR A 328 -16.45 6.70 -3.87
N LEU A 329 -16.63 8.00 -4.11
CA LEU A 329 -15.95 9.04 -3.35
C LEU A 329 -16.43 9.08 -1.89
N THR A 330 -17.73 8.91 -1.65
CA THR A 330 -18.30 8.83 -0.30
C THR A 330 -17.69 7.67 0.47
N ASP A 331 -17.50 6.50 -0.17
CA ASP A 331 -16.79 5.36 0.42
C ASP A 331 -15.35 5.74 0.84
N ALA A 332 -14.64 6.48 -0.02
CA ALA A 332 -13.30 6.98 0.29
C ALA A 332 -13.29 7.94 1.49
N VAL A 333 -14.32 8.79 1.65
CA VAL A 333 -14.44 9.64 2.84
C VAL A 333 -14.80 8.82 4.08
N LEU A 334 -15.74 7.88 3.97
CA LEU A 334 -16.18 7.04 5.09
C LEU A 334 -15.04 6.17 5.64
N GLN A 335 -14.24 5.54 4.78
CA GLN A 335 -13.11 4.74 5.26
C GLN A 335 -12.07 5.61 5.98
N LEU A 336 -11.82 6.85 5.54
CA LEU A 336 -10.92 7.77 6.23
C LEU A 336 -11.46 8.12 7.63
N ARG A 337 -12.76 8.46 7.71
CA ARG A 337 -13.45 8.73 8.98
C ARG A 337 -13.43 7.53 9.93
N VAL A 338 -13.64 6.31 9.42
CA VAL A 338 -13.48 5.07 10.19
C VAL A 338 -12.06 4.91 10.72
N GLY A 339 -11.05 5.18 9.88
CA GLY A 339 -9.64 5.14 10.28
C GLY A 339 -9.31 6.08 11.44
N TRP A 340 -9.90 7.29 11.46
CA TRP A 340 -9.75 8.21 12.59
C TRP A 340 -10.55 7.84 13.82
N ALA A 341 -11.79 7.36 13.66
CA ALA A 341 -12.58 6.88 14.80
C ALA A 341 -11.89 5.72 15.53
N LEU A 342 -11.09 4.93 14.80
CA LEU A 342 -10.23 3.88 15.34
C LEU A 342 -8.85 4.37 15.81
N GLN A 343 -8.50 5.64 15.55
CA GLN A 343 -7.19 6.24 15.80
C GLN A 343 -6.01 5.41 15.26
N VAL A 344 -6.22 4.70 14.14
CA VAL A 344 -5.27 3.68 13.66
C VAL A 344 -3.87 4.25 13.48
N LEU A 345 -3.76 5.42 12.86
CA LEU A 345 -2.47 6.01 12.54
C LEU A 345 -1.72 6.46 13.80
N SER A 346 -2.37 7.18 14.71
CA SER A 346 -1.73 7.63 15.95
C SER A 346 -1.31 6.45 16.83
N LEU A 347 -2.20 5.47 17.04
CA LEU A 347 -1.92 4.28 17.84
C LEU A 347 -0.80 3.43 17.24
N THR A 348 -0.85 3.15 15.95
CA THR A 348 0.19 2.33 15.31
C THR A 348 1.53 3.05 15.25
N ARG A 349 1.57 4.38 15.12
CA ARG A 349 2.81 5.15 15.20
C ARG A 349 3.44 5.05 16.59
N GLN A 350 2.66 5.26 17.64
CA GLN A 350 3.12 5.12 19.03
C GLN A 350 3.65 3.71 19.31
N LEU A 351 2.90 2.67 18.92
CA LEU A 351 3.33 1.27 19.05
C LEU A 351 4.64 1.00 18.30
N THR A 352 4.81 1.62 17.13
CA THR A 352 6.04 1.49 16.33
C THR A 352 7.21 2.19 17.00
N ASN A 353 6.99 3.37 17.60
CA ASN A 353 8.05 4.10 18.32
C ASN A 353 8.45 3.41 19.62
N LEU A 354 7.54 2.67 20.26
CA LEU A 354 7.87 1.83 21.41
C LEU A 354 8.67 0.60 21.00
N ALA A 355 8.27 -0.10 19.94
CA ALA A 355 8.91 -1.36 19.53
C ALA A 355 10.18 -1.17 18.69
N GLY A 356 10.25 -0.11 17.89
CA GLY A 356 11.36 0.15 16.97
C GLY A 356 11.33 -0.62 15.65
N ASN A 357 10.17 -1.12 15.23
CA ASN A 357 9.97 -1.73 13.90
C ASN A 357 9.65 -0.67 12.83
N LEU A 358 9.40 -1.13 11.60
CA LEU A 358 8.83 -0.30 10.55
C LEU A 358 7.32 -0.07 10.78
N TRP A 359 6.87 1.17 10.63
CA TRP A 359 5.45 1.54 10.80
C TRP A 359 4.52 0.78 9.83
N SER A 360 4.99 0.51 8.61
CA SER A 360 4.27 -0.31 7.63
C SER A 360 3.94 -1.72 8.13
N HIS A 361 4.75 -2.28 9.05
CA HIS A 361 4.51 -3.59 9.64
C HIS A 361 3.52 -3.53 10.80
N SER A 362 3.52 -2.43 11.58
CA SER A 362 2.50 -2.17 12.61
C SER A 362 1.12 -2.01 11.99
N LEU A 363 1.01 -1.30 10.86
CA LEU A 363 -0.24 -1.15 10.08
C LEU A 363 -0.76 -2.46 9.47
N GLN A 364 0.05 -3.52 9.49
CA GLN A 364 -0.32 -4.86 9.02
C GLN A 364 -0.55 -5.84 10.18
N ASN A 365 -0.66 -5.32 11.40
CA ASN A 365 -0.96 -6.07 12.62
C ASN A 365 0.05 -7.20 12.91
N LYS A 366 1.32 -7.02 12.51
CA LYS A 366 2.39 -8.00 12.76
C LYS A 366 2.90 -7.94 14.21
N ARG A 367 2.07 -8.41 15.14
CA ARG A 367 2.35 -8.35 16.59
C ARG A 367 3.62 -9.10 17.01
N ALA A 368 3.87 -10.29 16.46
CA ALA A 368 5.06 -11.07 16.79
C ALA A 368 6.35 -10.35 16.37
N GLU A 369 6.38 -9.81 15.14
CA GLU A 369 7.54 -9.07 14.63
C GLU A 369 7.82 -7.79 15.45
N ARG A 370 6.76 -7.11 15.91
CA ARG A 370 6.89 -5.97 16.82
C ARG A 370 7.58 -6.35 18.13
N ASN A 371 7.15 -7.43 18.77
CA ASN A 371 7.74 -7.89 20.02
C ASN A 371 9.19 -8.38 19.80
N GLU A 372 9.45 -9.05 18.69
CA GLU A 372 10.80 -9.50 18.33
C GLU A 372 11.76 -8.31 18.21
N ILE A 373 11.41 -7.28 17.43
CA ILE A 373 12.32 -6.14 17.23
C ILE A 373 12.55 -5.34 18.52
N LEU A 374 11.56 -5.28 19.41
CA LEU A 374 11.67 -4.60 20.70
C LEU A 374 12.77 -5.25 21.53
N LEU A 375 12.75 -6.58 21.58
CA LEU A 375 13.79 -7.35 22.27
C LEU A 375 15.14 -7.21 21.56
N VAL A 376 15.17 -7.18 20.23
CA VAL A 376 16.42 -6.99 19.48
C VAL A 376 17.07 -5.64 19.80
N HIS A 377 16.29 -4.56 19.92
CA HIS A 377 16.80 -3.25 20.35
C HIS A 377 17.30 -3.27 21.79
N GLU A 378 16.62 -3.97 22.69
CA GLU A 378 17.00 -4.05 24.11
C GLU A 378 18.30 -4.84 24.32
N PHE A 379 18.50 -5.94 23.58
CA PHE A 379 19.66 -6.82 23.73
C PHE A 379 20.89 -6.40 22.91
N HIS A 380 20.80 -5.41 22.02
CA HIS A 380 21.91 -4.95 21.17
C HIS A 380 22.62 -3.72 21.74
#